data_AF-A0A379E704-F1
#
_entry.id   AF-A0A379E704-F1
#
_cell.length_a   1.000
_cell.length_b   1.000
_cell.length_c   1.000
_cell.angle_alpha   90.00
_cell.angle_beta   90.00
_cell.angle_gamma   90.00
#
_symmetry.space_group_name_H-M   'P 1'
#
loop_
_entity.id
_entity.type
_entity.pdbx_description
1 polymer ?
#
loop_
_entity_poly.entity_id
_entity_poly.type
_entity_poly.pdbx_seq_one_letter_code
_entity_poly.pdbx_strand_id
1 'polypeptide(L)'
;MDYINDLHRIEQDLSILDNTSYDTIEEANHCLIKYDKLKDDIILIIKRVLNDFSCSFSTKERIYNQAIQVLTNHLGSADDIQKYGNILECFQNDGMITKEQLNHFYDNLDIGRWR
;
A
#
# COMPACT_ATOMS: atom_id res chain seq x y z
N MET A 1 -5.70 17.63 -4.03
CA MET A 1 -4.44 16.94 -3.74
C MET A 1 -4.09 16.07 -4.94
N ASP A 2 -2.80 15.84 -5.20
CA ASP A 2 -2.37 14.97 -6.29
C ASP A 2 -1.88 13.62 -5.74
N TYR A 3 -2.85 12.75 -5.48
CA TYR A 3 -2.60 11.44 -4.88
C TYR A 3 -1.73 10.53 -5.76
N ILE A 4 -1.75 10.74 -7.08
CA ILE A 4 -0.93 9.95 -8.02
C ILE A 4 0.54 10.35 -7.87
N ASN A 5 0.82 11.65 -7.78
CA ASN A 5 2.18 12.13 -7.51
C ASN A 5 2.68 11.69 -6.13
N ASP A 6 1.82 11.67 -5.11
CA ASP A 6 2.19 11.17 -3.78
C ASP A 6 2.52 9.66 -3.80
N LEU A 7 1.70 8.84 -4.48
CA LEU A 7 1.99 7.42 -4.66
C LEU A 7 3.29 7.18 -5.42
N HIS A 8 3.55 7.95 -6.48
CA HIS A 8 4.78 7.81 -7.26
C HIS A 8 6.03 8.16 -6.44
N ARG A 9 5.94 9.15 -5.54
CA ARG A 9 7.04 9.46 -4.61
C ARG A 9 7.29 8.32 -3.63
N ILE A 10 6.23 7.73 -3.08
CA ILE A 10 6.36 6.58 -2.17
C ILE A 10 6.98 5.38 -2.89
N GLU A 11 6.54 5.08 -4.11
CA GLU A 11 7.09 4.01 -4.94
C GLU A 11 8.59 4.23 -5.22
N GLN A 12 9.00 5.45 -5.54
CA GLN A 12 10.41 5.80 -5.69
C GLN A 12 11.20 5.60 -4.40
N ASP A 13 10.67 6.05 -3.26
CA ASP A 13 11.32 5.87 -1.96
C ASP A 13 11.46 4.38 -1.59
N LEU A 14 10.43 3.57 -1.83
CA LEU A 14 10.48 2.12 -1.62
C LEU A 14 11.54 1.46 -2.52
N SER A 15 11.60 1.85 -3.79
CA SER A 15 12.60 1.33 -4.72
C SER A 15 14.03 1.72 -4.35
N ILE A 16 14.25 2.93 -3.81
CA ILE A 16 15.56 3.33 -3.27
C ILE A 16 15.95 2.41 -2.12
N LEU A 17 15.01 2.12 -1.20
CA LEU A 17 15.26 1.24 -0.07
C LEU A 17 15.57 -0.20 -0.52
N ASP A 18 14.89 -0.72 -1.56
CA ASP A 18 15.12 -2.07 -2.09
C ASP A 18 16.55 -2.23 -2.63
N ASN A 19 17.12 -1.14 -3.17
CA ASN A 19 18.43 -1.12 -3.79
C ASN A 19 19.56 -0.62 -2.87
N THR A 20 19.25 -0.25 -1.63
CA THR A 20 20.25 0.25 -0.69
C THR A 20 20.89 -0.91 0.08
N SER A 21 22.22 -1.04 0.01
CA SER A 21 22.98 -1.92 0.90
C SER A 21 23.23 -1.23 2.24
N TYR A 22 23.01 -1.94 3.34
CA TYR A 22 23.23 -1.42 4.69
C TYR A 22 24.46 -2.07 5.32
N ASP A 23 25.42 -1.25 5.73
CA ASP A 23 26.68 -1.72 6.32
C ASP A 23 26.53 -2.05 7.82
N THR A 24 25.49 -1.50 8.48
CA THR A 24 25.22 -1.71 9.90
C THR A 24 23.81 -2.24 10.17
N ILE A 25 23.67 -2.97 11.29
CA ILE A 25 22.37 -3.43 11.81
C ILE A 25 21.46 -2.24 12.13
N GLU A 26 22.03 -1.14 12.61
CA GLU A 26 21.27 0.07 12.98
C GLU A 26 20.63 0.72 11.75
N GLU A 27 21.36 0.84 10.64
CA GLU A 27 20.83 1.35 9.37
C GLU A 27 19.79 0.41 8.76
N ALA A 28 20.00 -0.90 8.85
CA ALA A 28 19.02 -1.90 8.42
C ALA A 28 17.71 -1.78 9.22
N ASN A 29 17.78 -1.60 10.54
CA ASN A 29 16.60 -1.38 11.38
C ASN A 29 15.88 -0.06 11.05
N HIS A 30 16.65 1.03 10.83
CA HIS A 30 16.09 2.30 10.39
C HIS A 30 15.38 2.19 9.03
N CYS A 31 15.91 1.37 8.13
CA CYS A 31 15.28 1.06 6.85
C CYS A 31 13.94 0.34 7.02
N LEU A 32 13.87 -0.71 7.85
CA LEU A 32 12.62 -1.44 8.11
C LEU A 32 11.53 -0.52 8.65
N ILE A 33 11.88 0.39 9.57
CA ILE A 33 10.94 1.41 10.09
C ILE A 33 10.45 2.33 8.96
N LYS A 34 11.33 2.71 8.04
CA LYS A 34 10.96 3.56 6.89
C LYS A 34 10.06 2.80 5.91
N TYR A 35 10.31 1.52 5.66
CA TYR A 35 9.43 0.67 4.85
C TYR A 35 8.02 0.62 5.41
N ASP A 36 7.88 0.30 6.70
CA ASP A 36 6.57 0.16 7.32
C ASP A 36 5.82 1.49 7.32
N LYS A 37 6.53 2.60 7.53
CA LYS A 37 5.94 3.93 7.42
C LYS A 37 5.43 4.22 6.00
N LEU A 38 6.20 3.89 4.97
CA LEU A 38 5.80 4.09 3.57
C LEU A 38 4.58 3.24 3.19
N LYS A 39 4.51 1.98 3.66
CA LYS A 39 3.32 1.13 3.51
C LYS A 39 2.10 1.73 4.21
N ASP A 40 2.27 2.25 5.43
CA ASP A 40 1.21 2.92 6.18
C ASP A 40 0.75 4.22 5.50
N ASP A 41 1.68 4.96 4.88
CA ASP A 41 1.37 6.16 4.09
C ASP A 41 0.52 5.82 2.85
N ILE A 42 0.74 4.67 2.19
CA ILE A 42 -0.12 4.20 1.08
C ILE A 42 -1.57 3.97 1.57
N ILE A 43 -1.75 3.34 2.74
CA ILE A 43 -3.08 3.16 3.35
C ILE A 43 -3.74 4.51 3.66
N LEU A 44 -2.97 5.48 4.14
CA LEU A 44 -3.48 6.83 4.39
C LEU A 44 -3.93 7.51 3.09
N ILE A 45 -3.21 7.33 1.98
CA ILE A 45 -3.63 7.83 0.66
C ILE A 45 -4.93 7.16 0.23
N ILE A 46 -5.05 5.84 0.36
CA ILE A 46 -6.29 5.11 0.07
C ILE A 46 -7.44 5.71 0.87
N LYS A 47 -7.28 5.84 2.19
CA LYS A 47 -8.32 6.40 3.06
C LYS A 47 -8.70 7.83 2.66
N ARG A 48 -7.72 8.68 2.31
CA ARG A 48 -7.96 10.06 1.86
C ARG A 48 -8.73 10.09 0.55
N VAL A 49 -8.34 9.28 -0.44
CA VAL A 49 -9.02 9.28 -1.76
C VAL A 49 -10.45 8.79 -1.65
N LEU A 50 -10.70 7.79 -0.82
CA LEU A 50 -12.05 7.26 -0.59
C LEU A 50 -12.96 8.33 0.02
N ASN A 51 -12.45 9.12 0.96
CA ASN A 51 -13.16 10.23 1.61
C ASN A 51 -13.16 11.54 0.79
N ASP A 52 -12.46 11.61 -0.33
CA ASP A 52 -12.37 12.84 -1.12
C ASP A 52 -13.60 12.98 -2.02
N PHE A 53 -14.61 13.74 -1.57
CA PHE A 53 -15.84 13.97 -2.34
C PHE A 53 -15.64 14.79 -3.62
N SER A 54 -14.47 15.41 -3.81
CA SER A 54 -14.14 16.16 -5.04
C SER A 54 -13.63 15.26 -6.17
N CYS A 55 -13.22 14.02 -5.86
CA CYS A 55 -12.79 13.03 -6.85
C CYS A 55 -13.97 12.23 -7.41
N SER A 56 -13.99 12.05 -8.73
CA SER A 56 -14.94 11.13 -9.37
C SER A 56 -14.66 9.68 -8.97
N PHE A 57 -15.68 8.82 -9.07
CA PHE A 57 -15.55 7.39 -8.79
C PHE A 57 -14.41 6.74 -9.59
N SER A 58 -14.35 7.00 -10.90
CA SER A 58 -13.29 6.48 -11.78
C SER A 58 -11.88 6.89 -11.36
N THR A 59 -11.73 8.12 -10.84
CA THR A 59 -10.44 8.63 -10.35
C THR A 59 -10.06 7.95 -9.03
N LYS A 60 -11.02 7.78 -8.11
CA LYS A 60 -10.80 7.05 -6.86
C LYS A 60 -10.41 5.60 -7.11
N GLU A 61 -11.11 4.92 -8.00
CA GLU A 61 -10.84 3.53 -8.38
C GLU A 61 -9.43 3.39 -8.97
N ARG A 62 -9.05 4.28 -9.90
CA ARG A 62 -7.70 4.28 -10.48
C ARG A 62 -6.61 4.47 -9.41
N ILE A 63 -6.78 5.45 -8.51
CA ILE A 63 -5.81 5.73 -7.45
C ILE A 63 -5.75 4.56 -6.47
N TYR A 64 -6.89 3.97 -6.12
CA TYR A 64 -6.97 2.79 -5.27
C TYR A 64 -6.20 1.61 -5.89
N ASN A 65 -6.48 1.26 -7.15
CA ASN A 65 -5.81 0.14 -7.81
C ASN A 65 -4.29 0.33 -7.87
N GLN A 66 -3.85 1.56 -8.20
CA GLN A 66 -2.42 1.88 -8.20
C GLN A 66 -1.80 1.78 -6.79
N ALA A 67 -2.50 2.26 -5.76
CA ALA A 67 -2.05 2.15 -4.38
C ALA A 67 -1.93 0.68 -3.92
N ILE A 68 -2.90 -0.16 -4.27
CA ILE A 68 -2.88 -1.60 -3.98
C ILE A 68 -1.71 -2.28 -4.71
N GLN A 69 -1.48 -1.95 -5.97
CA GLN A 69 -0.37 -2.50 -6.73
C GLN A 69 0.99 -2.14 -6.10
N VAL A 70 1.21 -0.88 -5.73
CA VAL A 70 2.44 -0.46 -5.04
C VAL A 70 2.55 -1.18 -3.69
N LEU A 71 1.50 -1.21 -2.90
CA LEU A 71 1.52 -1.87 -1.59
C LEU A 71 1.92 -3.35 -1.72
N THR A 72 1.21 -4.11 -2.55
CA THR A 72 1.40 -5.57 -2.72
C THR A 72 2.77 -5.95 -3.26
N ASN A 73 3.37 -5.11 -4.12
CA ASN A 73 4.73 -5.33 -4.62
C ASN A 73 5.81 -5.27 -3.51
N HIS A 74 5.56 -4.50 -2.46
CA HIS A 74 6.50 -4.23 -1.37
C HIS A 74 6.08 -4.86 -0.02
N LEU A 75 5.08 -5.76 -0.01
CA LEU A 75 4.80 -6.59 1.17
C LEU A 75 5.90 -7.65 1.31
N GLY A 76 6.50 -7.73 2.50
CA GLY A 76 7.66 -8.59 2.76
C GLY A 76 7.39 -9.74 3.74
N SER A 77 6.26 -9.73 4.44
CA SER A 77 5.93 -10.73 5.46
C SER A 77 4.44 -11.10 5.47
N ALA A 78 4.12 -12.28 6.03
CA ALA A 78 2.74 -12.68 6.30
C ALA A 78 2.04 -11.73 7.30
N ASP A 79 2.78 -11.19 8.27
CA ASP A 79 2.30 -10.17 9.20
C ASP A 79 1.86 -8.89 8.48
N ASP A 80 2.60 -8.44 7.46
CA ASP A 80 2.20 -7.30 6.64
C ASP A 80 0.88 -7.59 5.91
N ILE A 81 0.76 -8.75 5.28
CA ILE A 81 -0.47 -9.15 4.57
C ILE A 81 -1.66 -9.15 5.52
N GLN A 82 -1.49 -9.71 6.71
CA GLN A 82 -2.55 -9.76 7.71
C GLN A 82 -2.91 -8.35 8.21
N LYS A 83 -1.91 -7.50 8.50
CA LYS A 83 -2.12 -6.11 8.93
C LYS A 83 -2.92 -5.32 7.90
N TYR A 84 -2.47 -5.31 6.65
CA TYR A 84 -3.09 -4.52 5.59
C TYR A 84 -4.39 -5.12 5.09
N GLY A 85 -4.49 -6.46 5.04
CA GLY A 85 -5.73 -7.17 4.77
C GLY A 85 -6.82 -6.80 5.76
N ASN A 86 -6.54 -6.88 7.06
CA ASN A 86 -7.50 -6.47 8.11
C ASN A 86 -7.94 -5.01 7.97
N ILE A 87 -7.04 -4.10 7.60
CA ILE A 87 -7.39 -2.68 7.39
C ILE A 87 -8.34 -2.52 6.19
N LEU A 88 -8.08 -3.22 5.08
CA LEU A 88 -8.94 -3.17 3.90
C LEU A 88 -10.29 -3.86 4.16
N GLU A 89 -10.31 -4.94 4.94
CA GLU A 89 -11.55 -5.57 5.42
C GLU A 89 -12.38 -4.60 6.27
N CYS A 90 -11.75 -3.82 7.15
CA CYS A 90 -12.44 -2.75 7.87
C CYS A 90 -13.03 -1.70 6.90
N PHE A 91 -12.29 -1.26 5.88
CA PHE A 91 -12.82 -0.34 4.88
C PHE A 91 -14.01 -0.94 4.10
N GLN A 92 -13.99 -2.25 3.85
CA GLN A 92 -15.09 -2.94 3.20
C GLN A 92 -16.32 -3.03 4.11
N ASN A 93 -16.12 -3.36 5.39
CA ASN A 93 -17.19 -3.41 6.39
C ASN A 93 -17.83 -2.03 6.63
N ASP A 94 -17.03 -0.97 6.55
CA ASP A 94 -17.48 0.43 6.64
C ASP A 94 -18.15 0.92 5.34
N GLY A 95 -18.22 0.09 4.29
CA GLY A 95 -18.80 0.44 2.99
C GLY A 95 -17.98 1.43 2.17
N MET A 96 -16.71 1.64 2.53
CA MET A 96 -15.81 2.56 1.82
C MET A 96 -15.25 1.95 0.52
N ILE A 97 -15.09 0.63 0.47
CA ILE A 97 -14.64 -0.13 -0.71
C ILE A 97 -15.59 -1.29 -1.01
N THR A 98 -15.59 -1.75 -2.25
CA THR A 98 -16.36 -2.93 -2.65
C THR A 98 -15.64 -4.24 -2.30
N LYS A 99 -16.39 -5.35 -2.33
CA LYS A 99 -15.80 -6.68 -2.23
C LYS A 99 -14.83 -6.98 -3.38
N GLU A 100 -15.10 -6.46 -4.58
CA GLU A 100 -14.20 -6.61 -5.73
C GLU A 100 -12.87 -5.88 -5.51
N GLN A 101 -12.89 -4.69 -4.91
CA GLN A 101 -11.69 -3.96 -4.54
C GLN A 101 -10.86 -4.70 -3.48
N LEU A 102 -11.53 -5.28 -2.48
CA LEU A 102 -10.86 -6.14 -1.50
C LEU A 102 -10.26 -7.40 -2.15
N ASN A 103 -11.00 -8.06 -3.04
CA ASN A 103 -10.49 -9.21 -3.78
C ASN A 103 -9.28 -8.84 -4.64
N HIS A 104 -9.29 -7.65 -5.26
CA HIS A 104 -8.16 -7.15 -6.04
C HIS A 104 -6.88 -7.08 -5.21
N PHE A 105 -6.95 -6.71 -3.92
CA PHE A 105 -5.79 -6.78 -3.04
C PHE A 105 -5.25 -8.21 -2.92
N TYR A 106 -6.11 -9.18 -2.61
CA TYR A 106 -5.68 -10.58 -2.47
C TYR A 106 -5.21 -11.20 -3.78
N ASP A 107 -5.81 -10.84 -4.92
CA ASP A 107 -5.43 -11.32 -6.24
C ASP A 107 -4.05 -10.79 -6.69
N ASN A 108 -3.65 -9.60 -6.21
CA ASN A 108 -2.31 -9.04 -6.46
C ASN A 108 -1.24 -9.56 -5.50
N LEU A 109 -1.60 -10.31 -4.45
CA LEU A 109 -0.61 -11.02 -3.66
C LEU A 109 -0.03 -12.13 -4.53
N ASP A 110 1.24 -12.00 -4.93
CA ASP A 110 1.91 -13.04 -5.70
C ASP A 110 2.01 -14.33 -4.86
N ILE A 111 1.05 -15.25 -5.06
CA ILE A 111 0.94 -16.52 -4.31
C ILE A 111 2.23 -17.37 -4.43
N GLY A 112 3.06 -17.12 -5.45
CA GLY A 112 4.36 -17.77 -5.62
C GLY A 112 5.44 -17.29 -4.64
N ARG A 113 5.33 -16.07 -4.11
CA ARG A 113 6.25 -15.50 -3.09
C ARG A 113 5.97 -15.97 -1.66
N TRP A 114 4.79 -16.52 -1.38
CA TRP A 114 4.31 -16.81 -0.03
C TRP A 114 4.14 -18.31 0.29
N ARG A 115 4.70 -19.17 -0.56
CA ARG A 115 4.67 -20.64 -0.42
C ARG A 115 5.78 -21.19 0.48
#